data_AF-A0A6J2PV38-F1
#
_entry.id   AF-A0A6J2PV38-F1
#
_cell.length_a   1.000
_cell.length_b   1.000
_cell.length_c   1.000
_cell.angle_alpha   90.00
_cell.angle_beta   90.00
_cell.angle_gamma   90.00
#
_symmetry.space_group_name_H-M   'P 1'
#
loop_
_entity.id
_entity.type
_entity.pdbx_description
1 polymer ?
#
loop_
_entity_poly.entity_id
_entity_poly.type
_entity_poly.pdbx_seq_one_letter_code
_entity_poly.pdbx_strand_id
1 'polypeptide(L)'
;MHRSYQPLKPITNRYLQQRWDHNNYEHHRRKVSSTLPVVDNKGVRTPAHIQLKLKKVQLQDERLSIIDRDNCLLATKLADIVCSKGLVDHRNHSVQTKYVLIFVLSLNTDRRREELLLVGRQNQAIYQRITSRQSEYRRPLWSDDWERAERRRDDISRYPRRLAEKQRSHRKVKFAAVEGSEQETSCSNTDTDRET
;
A
#
# COMPACT_ATOMS: atom_id res chain seq x y z
N MET A 1 -54.03 -21.89 -80.59
CA MET A 1 -55.14 -21.03 -81.06
C MET A 1 -54.61 -19.86 -81.89
N HIS A 2 -54.31 -20.06 -83.18
CA HIS A 2 -53.79 -18.99 -84.06
C HIS A 2 -54.85 -18.36 -84.98
N ARG A 3 -56.08 -18.90 -84.96
CA ARG A 3 -57.18 -18.45 -85.80
C ARG A 3 -57.81 -17.13 -85.33
N SER A 4 -57.76 -16.86 -84.01
CA SER A 4 -58.23 -15.63 -83.38
C SER A 4 -57.19 -14.51 -83.36
N TYR A 5 -55.95 -14.78 -83.79
CA TYR A 5 -54.87 -13.80 -83.80
C TYR A 5 -55.06 -12.84 -85.00
N GLN A 6 -55.16 -11.55 -84.70
CA GLN A 6 -55.35 -10.48 -85.67
C GLN A 6 -54.07 -9.64 -85.78
N PRO A 7 -53.31 -9.78 -86.88
CA PRO A 7 -52.09 -9.01 -87.10
C PRO A 7 -52.42 -7.57 -87.50
N LEU A 8 -51.61 -6.62 -87.04
CA LEU A 8 -51.78 -5.19 -87.38
C LEU A 8 -51.30 -4.85 -88.80
N LYS A 9 -50.45 -5.70 -89.37
CA LYS A 9 -49.89 -5.55 -90.73
C LYS A 9 -50.34 -6.72 -91.60
N PRO A 10 -50.46 -6.54 -92.93
CA PRO A 10 -50.71 -7.64 -93.83
C PRO A 10 -49.56 -8.64 -93.76
N ILE A 11 -49.89 -9.93 -93.63
CA ILE A 11 -48.92 -11.02 -93.45
C ILE A 11 -49.29 -12.23 -94.29
N THR A 12 -48.28 -13.00 -94.68
CA THR A 12 -48.43 -14.22 -95.49
C THR A 12 -48.85 -15.43 -94.63
N ASN A 13 -48.33 -15.56 -93.40
CA ASN A 13 -48.62 -16.68 -92.51
C ASN A 13 -48.96 -16.22 -91.08
N ARG A 14 -50.22 -16.41 -90.67
CA ARG A 14 -50.72 -16.00 -89.35
C ARG A 14 -50.12 -16.76 -88.17
N TYR A 15 -49.83 -18.05 -88.34
CA TYR A 15 -49.30 -18.88 -87.26
C TYR A 15 -47.87 -18.46 -86.89
N LEU A 16 -47.03 -18.24 -87.91
CA LEU A 16 -45.66 -17.80 -87.70
C LEU A 16 -45.61 -16.40 -87.08
N GLN A 17 -46.44 -15.48 -87.56
CA GLN A 17 -46.51 -14.13 -86.98
C GLN A 17 -46.93 -14.18 -85.50
N GLN A 18 -47.96 -14.95 -85.14
CA GLN A 18 -48.39 -15.09 -83.75
C GLN A 18 -47.24 -15.57 -82.85
N ARG A 19 -46.46 -16.57 -83.29
CA ARG A 19 -45.31 -17.09 -82.53
C ARG A 19 -44.23 -16.02 -82.35
N TRP A 20 -43.95 -15.25 -83.39
CA TRP A 20 -42.93 -14.21 -83.35
C TRP A 20 -43.33 -13.06 -82.45
N ASP A 21 -44.56 -12.58 -82.57
CA ASP A 21 -45.10 -11.53 -81.71
C ASP A 21 -45.14 -11.96 -80.25
N HIS A 22 -45.56 -13.20 -79.99
CA HIS A 22 -45.55 -13.75 -78.63
C HIS A 22 -44.13 -13.83 -78.07
N ASN A 23 -43.16 -14.34 -78.84
CA ASN A 23 -41.77 -14.39 -78.38
C ASN A 23 -41.17 -12.99 -78.16
N ASN A 24 -41.51 -12.03 -79.02
CA ASN A 24 -41.02 -10.65 -78.90
C ASN A 24 -41.66 -9.93 -77.69
N TYR A 25 -42.94 -10.18 -77.44
CA TYR A 25 -43.64 -9.73 -76.24
C TYR A 25 -43.01 -10.31 -74.97
N GLU A 26 -42.77 -11.63 -74.94
CA GLU A 26 -42.09 -12.30 -73.84
C GLU A 26 -40.67 -11.77 -73.62
N HIS A 27 -39.93 -11.49 -74.70
CA HIS A 27 -38.59 -10.91 -74.64
C HIS A 27 -38.61 -9.47 -74.11
N HIS A 28 -39.56 -8.65 -74.56
CA HIS A 28 -39.76 -7.29 -74.05
C HIS A 28 -40.12 -7.31 -72.56
N ARG A 29 -41.08 -8.16 -72.17
CA ARG A 29 -41.48 -8.39 -70.78
C ARG A 29 -40.29 -8.79 -69.91
N ARG A 30 -39.44 -9.70 -70.38
CA ARG A 30 -38.21 -10.09 -69.70
C ARG A 30 -37.26 -8.91 -69.51
N LYS A 31 -37.04 -8.09 -70.55
CA LYS A 31 -36.20 -6.89 -70.46
C LYS A 31 -36.75 -5.88 -69.46
N VAL A 32 -38.05 -5.59 -69.50
CA VAL A 32 -38.71 -4.68 -68.55
C VAL A 32 -38.64 -5.20 -67.12
N SER A 33 -38.73 -6.52 -66.93
CA SER A 33 -38.61 -7.12 -65.60
C SER A 33 -37.17 -7.14 -65.08
N SER A 34 -36.18 -7.21 -65.97
CA SER A 34 -34.75 -7.29 -65.62
C SER A 34 -34.08 -5.92 -65.53
N THR A 35 -34.72 -4.85 -66.02
CA THR A 35 -34.17 -3.50 -65.93
C THR A 35 -34.12 -3.03 -64.49
N LEU A 36 -32.95 -2.55 -64.07
CA LEU A 36 -32.77 -1.91 -62.77
C LEU A 36 -33.29 -0.47 -62.82
N PRO A 37 -33.84 0.06 -61.71
CA PRO A 37 -34.23 1.47 -61.63
C PRO A 37 -33.00 2.38 -61.76
N VAL A 38 -33.16 3.51 -62.46
CA VAL A 38 -32.08 4.50 -62.69
C VAL A 38 -31.71 5.24 -61.40
N VAL A 39 -32.67 5.40 -60.49
CA VAL A 39 -32.47 6.08 -59.19
C VAL A 39 -32.62 5.04 -58.09
N ASP A 40 -31.59 4.90 -57.27
CA ASP A 40 -31.67 4.11 -56.05
C ASP A 40 -32.42 4.92 -54.98
N ASN A 41 -33.62 4.46 -54.62
CA ASN A 41 -34.44 5.05 -53.56
C ASN A 41 -34.24 4.32 -52.21
N LYS A 42 -33.28 3.41 -52.10
CA LYS A 42 -33.05 2.69 -50.84
C LYS A 42 -32.39 3.62 -49.82
N GLY A 43 -32.94 3.59 -48.61
CA GLY A 43 -32.34 4.32 -47.48
C GLY A 43 -30.94 3.82 -47.18
N VAL A 44 -30.09 4.71 -46.66
CA VAL A 44 -28.73 4.37 -46.24
C VAL A 44 -28.81 3.28 -45.16
N ARG A 45 -28.02 2.21 -45.32
CA ARG A 45 -27.95 1.13 -44.33
C ARG A 45 -27.50 1.69 -42.98
N THR A 46 -28.28 1.44 -41.94
CA THR A 46 -27.94 1.87 -40.59
C THR A 46 -26.56 1.34 -40.19
N PRO A 47 -25.61 2.23 -39.81
CA PRO A 47 -24.31 1.82 -39.31
C PRO A 47 -24.42 0.85 -38.12
N ALA A 48 -23.57 -0.17 -38.09
CA ALA A 48 -23.61 -1.22 -37.07
C ALA A 48 -23.47 -0.68 -35.63
N HIS A 49 -22.71 0.39 -35.42
CA HIS A 49 -22.52 1.00 -34.10
C HIS A 49 -23.79 1.67 -33.53
N ILE A 50 -24.77 2.01 -34.39
CA ILE A 50 -26.08 2.53 -33.97
C ILE A 50 -26.96 1.38 -33.49
N GLN A 51 -26.89 0.24 -34.19
CA GLN A 51 -27.62 -0.97 -33.83
C GLN A 51 -27.05 -1.62 -32.57
N LEU A 52 -25.73 -1.63 -32.42
CA LEU A 52 -25.03 -2.25 -31.31
C LEU A 52 -23.95 -1.32 -30.74
N LYS A 53 -24.18 -0.86 -29.51
CA LYS A 53 -23.22 -0.05 -28.75
C LYS A 53 -22.17 -0.95 -28.07
N LEU A 54 -21.26 -1.52 -28.86
CA LEU A 54 -20.22 -2.46 -28.40
C LEU A 54 -19.46 -1.98 -27.14
N LYS A 55 -19.05 -0.70 -27.10
CA LYS A 55 -18.36 -0.12 -25.94
C LYS A 55 -19.22 -0.10 -24.67
N LYS A 56 -20.54 0.09 -24.80
CA LYS A 56 -21.46 0.04 -23.66
C LYS A 56 -21.53 -1.38 -23.11
N VAL A 57 -21.63 -2.38 -24.00
CA VAL A 57 -21.66 -3.80 -23.62
C VAL A 57 -20.36 -4.18 -22.90
N GLN A 58 -19.21 -3.82 -23.48
CA GLN A 58 -17.90 -4.07 -22.86
C GLN A 58 -17.79 -3.48 -21.44
N LEU A 59 -18.18 -2.22 -21.24
CA LEU A 59 -18.13 -1.59 -19.91
C LEU A 59 -19.10 -2.24 -18.91
N GLN A 60 -20.22 -2.80 -19.37
CA GLN A 60 -21.14 -3.55 -18.51
C GLN A 60 -20.51 -4.88 -18.10
N ASP A 61 -19.88 -5.60 -19.03
CA ASP A 61 -19.19 -6.86 -18.75
C ASP A 61 -18.01 -6.67 -17.79
N GLU A 62 -17.20 -5.63 -17.99
CA GLU A 62 -16.10 -5.28 -17.07
C GLU A 62 -16.61 -4.98 -15.65
N ARG A 63 -17.71 -4.23 -15.53
CA ARG A 63 -18.34 -3.96 -14.24
C ARG A 63 -18.87 -5.23 -13.58
N LEU A 64 -19.54 -6.10 -14.34
CA LEU A 64 -20.05 -7.37 -13.83
C LEU A 64 -18.92 -8.29 -13.38
N SER A 65 -17.81 -8.35 -14.13
CA SER A 65 -16.64 -9.13 -13.76
C SER A 65 -16.01 -8.68 -12.43
N ILE A 66 -15.96 -7.36 -12.19
CA ILE A 66 -15.50 -6.81 -10.91
C ILE A 66 -16.46 -7.22 -9.78
N ILE A 67 -17.76 -7.05 -9.99
CA ILE A 67 -18.79 -7.41 -9.00
C ILE A 67 -18.73 -8.91 -8.67
N ASP A 68 -18.59 -9.77 -9.67
CA ASP A 68 -18.52 -11.22 -9.48
C ASP A 68 -17.26 -11.62 -8.71
N ARG A 69 -16.12 -11.03 -9.04
CA ARG A 69 -14.87 -11.24 -8.29
C ARG A 69 -15.03 -10.84 -6.82
N ASP A 70 -15.61 -9.67 -6.58
CA ASP A 70 -15.82 -9.15 -5.22
C ASP A 70 -16.84 -10.00 -4.44
N ASN A 71 -17.89 -10.46 -5.10
CA ASN A 71 -18.87 -11.38 -4.53
C ASN A 71 -18.24 -12.72 -4.16
N CYS A 72 -17.38 -13.30 -5.01
CA CYS A 72 -16.64 -14.52 -4.70
C CYS A 72 -15.72 -14.34 -3.48
N LEU A 73 -15.01 -13.21 -3.43
CA LEU A 73 -14.12 -12.88 -2.32
C LEU A 73 -14.90 -12.68 -1.02
N LEU A 74 -16.04 -11.99 -1.08
CA LEU A 74 -16.93 -11.81 0.06
C LEU A 74 -17.50 -13.15 0.54
N ALA A 75 -18.00 -13.99 -0.39
CA ALA A 75 -18.53 -15.30 -0.07
C ALA A 75 -17.49 -16.21 0.59
N THR A 76 -16.24 -16.16 0.12
CA THR A 76 -15.13 -16.91 0.73
C THR A 76 -14.89 -16.42 2.16
N LYS A 77 -14.80 -15.10 2.38
CA LYS A 77 -14.65 -14.55 3.73
C LYS A 77 -15.80 -14.90 4.66
N LEU A 78 -17.04 -14.86 4.16
CA LEU A 78 -18.21 -15.27 4.95
C LEU A 78 -18.17 -16.76 5.27
N ALA A 79 -17.77 -17.61 4.32
CA ALA A 79 -17.57 -19.03 4.57
C ALA A 79 -16.48 -19.27 5.63
N ASP A 80 -15.35 -18.57 5.55
CA ASP A 80 -14.28 -18.65 6.56
C ASP A 80 -14.80 -18.26 7.95
N ILE A 81 -15.59 -17.18 8.05
CA ILE A 81 -16.20 -16.74 9.31
C ILE A 81 -17.18 -17.80 9.84
N VAL A 82 -18.07 -18.31 8.99
CA VAL A 82 -19.07 -19.32 9.36
C VAL A 82 -18.41 -20.64 9.79
N CYS A 83 -17.35 -21.06 9.10
CA CYS A 83 -16.58 -22.25 9.44
C CYS A 83 -15.69 -22.04 10.67
N SER A 84 -15.31 -20.80 10.99
CA SER A 84 -14.52 -20.49 12.17
C SER A 84 -15.33 -20.76 13.44
N LYS A 85 -14.71 -21.40 14.45
CA LYS A 85 -15.35 -21.73 15.73
C LYS A 85 -15.52 -20.51 16.67
N GLY A 86 -15.50 -19.29 16.14
CA GLY A 86 -15.64 -18.05 16.92
C GLY A 86 -14.42 -17.70 17.79
N LEU A 87 -13.23 -18.23 17.48
CA LEU A 87 -12.01 -17.94 18.23
C LEU A 87 -11.49 -16.55 17.82
N VAL A 88 -11.89 -15.50 18.54
CA VAL A 88 -11.28 -14.17 18.44
C VAL A 88 -9.99 -14.21 19.27
N ASP A 89 -8.91 -14.76 18.71
CA ASP A 89 -7.60 -14.59 19.30
C ASP A 89 -7.06 -13.18 18.99
N HIS A 90 -6.46 -12.54 19.99
CA HIS A 90 -5.76 -11.27 19.81
C HIS A 90 -4.44 -11.42 19.02
N ARG A 91 -4.11 -12.65 18.60
CA ARG A 91 -2.94 -12.99 17.79
C ARG A 91 -3.38 -13.28 16.36
N ASN A 92 -3.44 -12.21 15.60
CA ASN A 92 -3.77 -12.25 14.19
C ASN A 92 -2.58 -12.85 13.40
N HIS A 93 -2.52 -14.18 13.27
CA HIS A 93 -1.42 -14.90 12.63
C HIS A 93 -1.20 -14.46 11.18
N SER A 94 -2.28 -14.10 10.46
CA SER A 94 -2.22 -13.59 9.08
C SER A 94 -1.53 -12.22 8.98
N VAL A 95 -1.69 -11.40 10.02
CA VAL A 95 -1.08 -10.09 10.17
C VAL A 95 0.38 -10.21 10.59
N GLN A 96 0.72 -11.23 11.40
CA GLN A 96 2.10 -11.54 11.75
C GLN A 96 2.91 -11.96 10.53
N THR A 97 2.39 -12.84 9.67
CA THR A 97 3.06 -13.23 8.42
C THR A 97 3.18 -12.06 7.44
N LYS A 98 2.17 -11.18 7.36
CA LYS A 98 2.19 -9.98 6.52
C LYS A 98 3.19 -8.93 7.03
N TYR A 99 3.26 -8.68 8.33
CA TYR A 99 4.25 -7.77 8.91
C TYR A 99 5.67 -8.33 8.82
N VAL A 100 5.85 -9.64 8.98
CA VAL A 100 7.16 -10.29 8.78
C VAL A 100 7.61 -10.15 7.32
N LEU A 101 6.71 -10.36 6.35
CA LEU A 101 7.02 -10.21 4.92
C LEU A 101 7.28 -8.75 4.53
N ILE A 102 6.52 -7.80 5.08
CA ILE A 102 6.73 -6.35 4.88
C ILE A 102 8.02 -5.87 5.56
N PHE A 103 8.40 -6.45 6.70
CA PHE A 103 9.64 -6.11 7.39
C PHE A 103 10.88 -6.56 6.59
N VAL A 104 10.81 -7.72 5.94
CA VAL A 104 11.87 -8.24 5.07
C VAL A 104 11.93 -7.48 3.73
N LEU A 105 10.78 -7.01 3.21
CA LEU A 105 10.66 -6.32 1.93
C LEU A 105 10.63 -4.78 2.04
N SER A 106 10.92 -4.22 3.22
CA SER A 106 10.97 -2.77 3.38
C SER A 106 12.22 -2.23 2.67
N LEU A 107 12.02 -1.39 1.66
CA LEU A 107 13.09 -0.73 0.88
C LEU A 107 14.06 0.11 1.75
N ASN A 108 13.73 0.35 3.02
CA ASN A 108 14.55 1.10 3.97
C ASN A 108 15.34 0.20 4.93
N THR A 109 15.34 -1.12 4.74
CA THR A 109 16.06 -2.06 5.63
C THR A 109 17.57 -1.80 5.62
N ASP A 110 18.15 -1.60 4.44
CA ASP A 110 19.59 -1.37 4.31
C ASP A 110 19.99 0.01 4.84
N ARG A 111 19.23 1.06 4.53
CA ARG A 111 19.42 2.39 5.11
C ARG A 111 19.34 2.36 6.64
N ARG A 112 18.37 1.64 7.21
CA ARG A 112 18.22 1.49 8.66
C ARG A 112 19.39 0.72 9.29
N ARG A 113 19.94 -0.28 8.59
CA ARG A 113 21.14 -1.01 9.03
C ARG A 113 22.37 -0.09 9.04
N GLU A 114 22.57 0.72 8.00
CA GLU A 114 23.67 1.69 7.92
C GLU A 114 23.59 2.74 9.04
N GLU A 115 22.39 3.28 9.29
CA GLU A 115 22.15 4.23 10.37
C GLU A 115 22.45 3.60 11.75
N LEU A 116 22.04 2.34 11.97
CA LEU A 116 22.36 1.61 13.21
C LEU A 116 23.87 1.41 13.39
N LEU A 117 24.61 1.08 12.33
CA LEU A 117 26.06 0.95 12.38
C LEU A 117 26.74 2.29 12.67
N LEU A 118 26.26 3.38 12.08
CA LEU A 118 26.77 4.73 12.33
C LEU A 118 26.58 5.14 13.79
N VAL A 119 25.37 4.96 14.31
CA VAL A 119 25.04 5.23 15.72
C VAL A 119 25.91 4.38 16.65
N GLY A 120 26.10 3.09 16.33
CA GLY A 120 26.97 2.20 17.10
C GLY A 120 28.42 2.72 17.19
N ARG A 121 29.00 3.12 16.04
CA ARG A 121 30.37 3.69 15.99
C ARG A 121 30.46 5.00 16.75
N GLN A 122 29.47 5.88 16.63
CA GLN A 122 29.43 7.16 17.34
C GLN A 122 29.33 6.95 18.85
N ASN A 123 28.46 6.03 19.29
CA ASN A 123 28.32 5.69 20.70
C ASN A 123 29.60 5.10 21.28
N GLN A 124 30.29 4.23 20.53
CA GLN A 124 31.59 3.70 20.94
C GLN A 124 32.65 4.80 21.08
N ALA A 125 32.70 5.75 20.14
CA ALA A 125 33.61 6.88 20.22
C ALA A 125 33.31 7.80 21.42
N ILE A 126 32.03 8.04 21.72
CA ILE A 126 31.60 8.79 22.91
C ILE A 126 32.01 8.04 24.17
N TYR A 127 31.74 6.74 24.23
CA TYR A 127 32.11 5.90 25.37
C TYR A 127 33.62 5.96 25.62
N GLN A 128 34.44 5.78 24.58
CA GLN A 128 35.90 5.88 24.69
C GLN A 128 36.34 7.26 25.20
N ARG A 129 35.74 8.35 24.71
CA ARG A 129 36.04 9.70 25.19
C ARG A 129 35.72 9.87 26.67
N ILE A 130 34.54 9.40 27.10
CA ILE A 130 34.12 9.47 28.50
C ILE A 130 35.07 8.66 29.39
N THR A 131 35.39 7.42 28.99
CA THR A 131 36.28 6.53 29.75
C THR A 131 37.72 7.05 29.79
N SER A 132 38.22 7.62 28.70
CA SER A 132 39.59 8.16 28.65
C SER A 132 39.77 9.45 29.47
N ARG A 133 38.67 10.20 29.69
CA ARG A 133 38.71 11.43 30.48
C ARG A 133 38.75 11.08 31.96
N GLN A 134 39.89 11.32 32.59
CA GLN A 134 40.00 11.22 34.04
C GLN A 134 39.03 12.19 34.72
N SER A 135 38.45 11.76 35.84
CA SER A 135 37.56 12.63 36.61
C SER A 135 38.38 13.80 37.18
N GLU A 136 37.99 15.03 36.85
CA GLU A 136 38.57 16.26 37.46
C GLU A 136 38.06 16.46 38.90
N TYR A 137 37.74 15.38 39.61
CA TYR A 137 37.19 15.41 40.95
C TYR A 137 38.29 15.75 41.96
N ARG A 138 38.64 17.04 42.05
CA ARG A 138 39.63 17.57 43.00
C ARG A 138 39.03 17.69 44.39
N ARG A 139 38.73 16.53 45.00
CA ARG A 139 38.17 16.39 46.35
C ARG A 139 38.84 17.29 47.41
N PRO A 140 40.19 17.39 47.50
CA PRO A 140 40.81 18.26 48.50
C PRO A 140 40.53 19.75 48.27
N LEU A 141 40.57 20.24 47.02
CA LEU A 141 40.25 21.65 46.72
C LEU A 141 38.81 21.99 47.07
N TRP A 142 37.88 21.07 46.82
CA TRP A 142 36.47 21.28 47.15
C TRP A 142 36.22 21.27 48.65
N SER A 143 36.94 20.43 49.41
CA SER A 143 36.92 20.46 50.87
C SER A 143 37.46 21.80 51.40
N ASP A 144 38.58 22.28 50.86
CA ASP A 144 39.16 23.56 51.26
C ASP A 144 38.26 24.74 50.90
N ASP A 145 37.64 24.74 49.71
CA ASP A 145 36.68 25.77 49.29
C ASP A 145 35.42 25.77 50.13
N TRP A 146 34.94 24.57 50.50
CA TRP A 146 33.83 24.41 51.42
C TRP A 146 34.18 24.98 52.79
N GLU A 147 35.36 24.66 53.33
CA GLU A 147 35.81 25.20 54.61
C GLU A 147 35.98 26.73 54.56
N ARG A 148 36.57 27.27 53.50
CA ARG A 148 36.66 28.73 53.26
C ARG A 148 35.27 29.37 53.23
N ALA A 149 34.32 28.74 52.55
CA ALA A 149 32.94 29.22 52.49
C ALA A 149 32.26 29.15 53.86
N GLU A 150 32.49 28.11 54.64
CA GLU A 150 31.92 27.96 55.98
C GLU A 150 32.47 29.01 56.95
N ARG A 151 33.78 29.24 56.94
CA ARG A 151 34.42 30.32 57.72
C ARG A 151 33.85 31.70 57.37
N ARG A 152 33.79 32.04 56.07
CA ARG A 152 33.18 33.31 55.62
C ARG A 152 31.74 33.44 56.06
N ARG A 153 30.97 32.35 55.98
CA ARG A 153 29.60 32.37 56.46
C ARG A 153 29.59 32.65 57.97
N ASP A 154 30.49 32.06 58.76
CA ASP A 154 30.52 32.21 60.22
C ASP A 154 30.83 33.66 60.58
N ASP A 155 31.80 34.26 59.90
CA ASP A 155 32.19 35.67 60.05
C ASP A 155 31.05 36.65 59.70
N ILE A 156 30.24 36.35 58.68
CA ILE A 156 29.09 37.18 58.27
C ILE A 156 27.87 36.94 59.19
N SER A 157 27.87 35.88 60.00
CA SER A 157 26.71 35.52 60.82
C SER A 157 26.62 36.33 62.11
N ARG A 158 25.47 36.95 62.36
CA ARG A 158 25.19 37.70 63.58
C ARG A 158 24.99 36.81 64.82
N TYR A 159 24.70 35.52 64.62
CA TYR A 159 24.42 34.54 65.68
C TYR A 159 25.18 33.23 65.41
N PRO A 160 25.69 32.55 66.46
CA PRO A 160 26.51 31.35 66.29
C PRO A 160 25.72 30.20 65.66
N ARG A 161 26.12 29.76 64.46
CA ARG A 161 25.41 28.71 63.70
C ARG A 161 25.59 27.29 64.25
N ARG A 162 26.56 27.04 65.12
CA ARG A 162 26.83 25.72 65.71
C ARG A 162 25.65 25.10 66.48
N LEU A 163 24.65 25.89 66.89
CA LEU A 163 23.44 25.36 67.56
C LEU A 163 22.45 24.69 66.60
N ALA A 164 22.45 25.05 65.31
CA ALA A 164 21.50 24.52 64.33
C ALA A 164 21.80 23.06 63.91
N GLU A 165 23.03 22.60 64.06
CA GLU A 165 23.42 21.23 63.69
C GLU A 165 22.86 20.17 64.64
N LYS A 166 22.66 20.50 65.93
CA LYS A 166 22.00 19.60 66.90
C LYS A 166 20.53 19.32 66.57
N GLN A 167 19.86 20.19 65.79
CA GLN A 167 18.47 19.96 65.36
C GLN A 167 18.35 19.17 64.05
N ARG A 168 19.41 19.10 63.23
CA ARG A 168 19.39 18.36 61.96
C ARG A 168 19.54 16.84 62.13
N SER A 169 20.07 16.36 63.26
CA SER A 169 20.23 14.92 63.55
C SER A 169 18.89 14.15 63.55
N HIS A 170 17.77 14.84 63.75
CA HIS A 170 16.43 14.24 63.77
C HIS A 170 15.74 14.14 62.40
N ARG A 171 16.32 14.70 61.33
CA ARG A 171 15.74 14.63 59.99
C ARG A 171 16.56 13.74 59.07
N LYS A 172 16.73 12.47 59.48
CA LYS A 172 17.13 11.40 58.55
C LYS A 172 15.94 11.10 57.65
N VAL A 173 15.95 11.60 56.41
CA VAL A 173 15.08 11.08 55.36
C VAL A 173 15.60 9.69 55.02
N LYS A 174 14.84 8.66 55.39
CA LYS A 174 15.11 7.29 54.95
C LYS A 174 14.82 7.25 53.46
N PHE A 175 15.86 7.22 52.63
CA PHE A 175 15.69 6.71 51.28
C PHE A 175 15.29 5.25 51.43
N ALA A 176 14.12 4.88 50.90
CA ALA A 176 13.70 3.49 50.86
C ALA A 176 14.77 2.74 50.06
N ALA A 177 15.49 1.86 50.75
CA ALA A 177 16.22 0.80 50.07
C ALA A 177 15.14 -0.03 49.35
N VAL A 178 15.06 0.15 48.03
CA VAL A 178 14.47 -0.89 47.19
C VAL A 178 15.39 -2.08 47.38
N GLU A 179 14.87 -3.14 47.99
CA GLU A 179 15.49 -4.46 48.00
C GLU A 179 15.58 -4.95 46.54
N GLY A 180 16.63 -4.48 45.86
CA GLY A 180 17.15 -5.08 44.64
C GLY A 180 18.43 -5.79 45.04
N SER A 181 18.39 -7.12 45.03
CA SER A 181 19.55 -7.99 45.13
C SER A 181 20.62 -7.58 44.12
N GLU A 182 21.64 -6.86 44.57
CA GLU A 182 22.88 -6.68 43.83
C GLU A 182 23.93 -7.55 44.50
N GLN A 183 24.21 -8.66 43.82
CA GLN A 183 25.35 -9.53 44.06
C GLN A 183 26.62 -8.69 44.11
N GLU A 184 27.34 -8.77 45.22
CA GLU A 184 28.72 -8.29 45.31
C GLU A 184 29.57 -9.02 44.27
N THR A 185 29.80 -8.38 43.13
CA THR A 185 30.93 -8.71 42.26
C THR A 185 32.13 -7.98 42.82
N SER A 186 32.81 -8.65 43.75
CA SER A 186 34.19 -8.34 44.08
C SER A 186 35.05 -8.55 42.83
N CYS A 187 35.42 -7.45 42.16
CA CYS A 187 36.46 -7.46 41.15
C CYS A 187 37.69 -6.77 41.74
N SER A 188 38.52 -7.56 42.42
CA SER A 188 39.91 -7.19 42.70
C SER A 188 40.72 -7.28 41.41
N ASN A 189 41.04 -6.14 40.81
CA ASN A 189 42.12 -6.08 39.81
C ASN A 189 43.34 -5.47 40.51
N THR A 190 44.19 -6.34 41.07
CA THR A 190 45.59 -6.02 41.31
C THR A 190 46.38 -6.51 40.10
N ASP A 191 46.42 -5.70 39.05
CA ASP A 191 47.42 -5.85 37.99
C ASP A 191 48.43 -4.73 38.17
N THR A 192 49.47 -5.05 38.95
CA THR A 192 50.77 -4.38 38.84
C THR A 192 51.47 -4.94 37.62
N ASP A 193 51.35 -4.25 36.49
CA ASP A 193 52.30 -4.39 35.39
C ASP A 193 53.56 -3.58 35.72
N ARG A 194 54.64 -4.31 36.07
CA ARG A 194 56.02 -3.84 35.94
C ARG A 194 56.60 -4.48 34.70
N GLU A 195 57.05 -3.62 33.78
CA GLU A 195 57.90 -3.96 32.65
C GLU A 195 59.21 -4.62 33.14
N THR A 196 59.52 -5.80 32.59
CA THR A 196 60.77 -6.17 31.89
C THR A 196 60.62 -7.58 31.32
#